data_AF-A0A529XRH0-F1
#
_entry.id   AF-A0A529XRH0-F1
#
_cell.length_a   1.000
_cell.length_b   1.000
_cell.length_c   1.000
_cell.angle_alpha   90.00
_cell.angle_beta   90.00
_cell.angle_gamma   90.00
#
_symmetry.space_group_name_H-M   'P 1'
#
loop_
_entity.id
_entity.type
_entity.pdbx_description
1 polymer ?
#
loop_
_entity_poly.entity_id
_entity_poly.type
_entity_poly.pdbx_seq_one_letter_code
_entity_poly.pdbx_strand_id
1 'polypeptide(L)'
;LKLAGIGAEAEKFLLAELERPLDLDTLVAGAKTDAQKLELYTASRLTIDPDTRAERGYLDLLAGRLGLPDALVDHVEATVSAAKVPAGSAPNSPW
;
A
#
# COMPACT_ATOMS: atom_id res chain seq x y z
N LEU A 1 4.67 -18.88 -6.66
CA LEU A 1 5.49 -18.38 -7.80
C LEU A 1 5.65 -19.42 -8.92
N LYS A 2 6.06 -20.68 -8.63
CA LYS A 2 5.99 -21.78 -9.63
C LYS A 2 4.62 -21.99 -10.31
N LEU A 3 3.51 -21.73 -9.60
CA LEU A 3 2.15 -21.88 -10.12
C LEU A 3 1.73 -20.80 -11.14
N ALA A 4 2.51 -19.71 -11.29
CA ALA A 4 2.22 -18.62 -12.23
C ALA A 4 2.94 -18.75 -13.59
N GLY A 5 3.64 -19.87 -13.85
CA GLY A 5 4.41 -20.07 -15.08
C GLY A 5 5.68 -19.21 -15.19
N ILE A 6 6.07 -18.56 -14.09
CA ILE A 6 7.28 -17.75 -14.00
C ILE A 6 8.48 -18.72 -13.92
N GLY A 7 9.33 -18.72 -14.95
CA GLY A 7 10.56 -19.52 -14.98
C GLY A 7 11.51 -19.18 -13.82
N ALA A 8 12.45 -20.08 -13.51
CA ALA A 8 13.35 -19.95 -12.37
C ALA A 8 14.16 -18.64 -12.39
N GLU A 9 14.48 -18.13 -13.57
CA GLU A 9 15.18 -16.87 -13.80
C GLU A 9 14.34 -15.66 -13.40
N ALA A 10 13.05 -15.67 -13.71
CA ALA A 10 12.14 -14.57 -13.37
C ALA A 10 11.76 -14.60 -11.89
N GLU A 11 11.66 -15.78 -11.26
CA GLU A 11 11.53 -15.89 -9.79
C GLU A 11 12.77 -15.33 -9.09
N LYS A 12 13.97 -15.69 -9.56
CA LYS A 12 15.23 -15.17 -9.02
C LYS A 12 15.35 -13.65 -9.19
N PHE A 13 14.91 -13.11 -10.33
CA PHE A 13 14.83 -11.67 -10.55
C PHE A 13 13.89 -10.99 -9.55
N LEU A 14 12.67 -11.52 -9.37
CA LEU A 14 11.70 -10.95 -8.44
C LEU A 14 12.20 -10.97 -6.99
N LEU A 15 12.80 -12.08 -6.54
CA LEU A 15 13.39 -12.18 -5.20
C LEU A 15 14.52 -11.17 -5.02
N ALA A 16 15.43 -11.07 -6.00
CA ALA A 16 16.51 -10.09 -5.96
C ALA A 16 15.98 -8.66 -5.91
N GLU A 17 14.92 -8.34 -6.65
CA GLU A 17 14.32 -7.01 -6.63
C GLU A 17 13.59 -6.71 -5.30
N LEU A 18 12.94 -7.71 -4.70
CA LEU A 18 12.29 -7.59 -3.39
C LEU A 18 13.29 -7.41 -2.23
N GLU A 19 14.51 -7.94 -2.36
CA GLU A 19 15.58 -7.75 -1.38
C GLU A 19 16.26 -6.38 -1.48
N ARG A 20 16.03 -5.63 -2.57
CA ARG A 20 16.61 -4.30 -2.73
C ARG A 20 15.95 -3.31 -1.78
N PRO A 21 16.73 -2.34 -1.24
CA PRO A 21 16.17 -1.24 -0.48
C PRO A 21 15.09 -0.53 -1.30
N LEU A 22 13.95 -0.25 -0.66
CA LEU A 22 12.84 0.46 -1.28
C LEU A 22 13.26 1.88 -1.68
N ASP A 23 13.14 2.18 -2.98
CA ASP A 23 13.30 3.54 -3.50
C ASP A 23 11.93 4.20 -3.69
N LEU A 24 11.52 4.94 -2.67
CA LEU A 24 10.26 5.70 -2.66
C LEU A 24 10.20 6.75 -3.78
N ASP A 25 11.33 7.32 -4.17
CA ASP A 25 11.37 8.41 -5.16
C ASP A 25 11.06 7.87 -6.54
N THR A 26 11.58 6.69 -6.86
CA THR A 26 11.26 5.96 -8.09
C THR A 26 9.77 5.58 -8.16
N LEU A 27 9.17 5.13 -7.05
CA LEU A 27 7.74 4.80 -7.01
C LEU A 27 6.86 6.04 -7.23
N VAL A 28 7.17 7.14 -6.53
CA VAL A 28 6.44 8.41 -6.67
C VAL A 28 6.56 8.96 -8.10
N ALA A 29 7.75 8.89 -8.70
CA ALA A 29 7.97 9.33 -10.08
C ALA A 29 7.21 8.48 -11.12
N GLY A 30 6.87 7.23 -10.78
CA GLY A 30 6.05 6.36 -11.62
C GLY A 30 4.58 6.79 -11.71
N ALA A 31 4.06 7.51 -10.71
CA ALA A 31 2.69 8.01 -10.66
C ALA A 31 2.57 9.35 -11.41
N LYS A 32 2.27 9.28 -12.70
CA LYS A 32 2.31 10.44 -13.61
C LYS A 32 1.03 11.26 -13.61
N THR A 33 -0.08 10.68 -13.17
CA THR A 33 -1.39 11.35 -13.11
C THR A 33 -1.87 11.45 -11.67
N ASP A 34 -2.76 12.40 -11.40
CA ASP A 34 -3.32 12.57 -10.06
C ASP A 34 -4.11 11.32 -9.62
N ALA A 35 -4.77 10.65 -10.56
CA ALA A 35 -5.42 9.37 -10.32
C ALA A 35 -4.41 8.28 -9.90
N GLN A 36 -3.26 8.17 -10.57
CA GLN A 36 -2.23 7.18 -10.21
C GLN A 36 -1.59 7.49 -8.86
N LYS A 37 -1.42 8.77 -8.52
CA LYS A 37 -0.91 9.17 -7.20
C LYS A 37 -1.88 8.77 -6.10
N LEU A 38 -3.16 9.07 -6.31
CA LEU A 38 -4.23 8.68 -5.39
C LEU A 38 -4.32 7.16 -5.23
N GLU A 39 -4.23 6.41 -6.34
CA GLU A 39 -4.24 4.96 -6.35
C GLU A 39 -3.07 4.38 -5.57
N LEU A 40 -1.85 4.90 -5.77
CA LEU A 40 -0.66 4.44 -5.05
C LEU A 40 -0.79 4.64 -3.54
N TYR A 41 -1.24 5.82 -3.12
CA TYR A 41 -1.50 6.09 -1.69
C TYR A 41 -2.57 5.16 -1.12
N THR A 42 -3.68 4.99 -1.84
CA THR A 42 -4.80 4.14 -1.40
C THR A 42 -4.37 2.67 -1.29
N ALA A 43 -3.59 2.17 -2.25
CA ALA A 43 -3.05 0.81 -2.22
C ALA A 43 -2.11 0.58 -1.02
N SER A 44 -1.21 1.52 -0.76
CA SER A 44 -0.36 1.51 0.43
C SER A 44 -1.19 1.51 1.71
N ARG A 45 -2.23 2.36 1.78
CA ARG A 45 -3.08 2.49 2.95
C ARG A 45 -3.98 1.27 3.20
N LEU A 46 -4.44 0.59 2.16
CA LEU A 46 -5.15 -0.68 2.29
C LEU A 46 -4.25 -1.77 2.86
N THR A 47 -2.97 -1.75 2.50
CA THR A 47 -1.97 -2.74 2.89
C THR A 47 -1.42 -2.52 4.29
N ILE A 48 -1.21 -1.26 4.70
CA ILE A 48 -0.63 -0.89 5.98
C ILE A 48 -1.73 -0.62 7.02
N ASP A 49 -1.59 -1.19 8.20
CA ASP A 49 -2.34 -0.79 9.39
C ASP A 49 -1.52 0.25 10.16
N PRO A 50 -1.99 1.50 10.27
CA PRO A 50 -1.20 2.60 10.84
C PRO A 50 -1.23 2.60 12.37
N ASP A 51 -0.89 1.47 13.00
CA ASP A 51 -0.95 1.29 14.45
C ASP A 51 0.27 1.90 15.16
N THR A 52 1.43 1.90 14.49
CA THR A 52 2.66 2.49 14.99
C THR A 52 2.91 3.91 14.46
N ARG A 53 3.77 4.66 15.16
CA ARG A 53 4.22 5.98 14.70
C ARG A 53 4.99 5.90 13.38
N ALA A 54 5.74 4.81 13.16
CA ALA A 54 6.53 4.64 11.96
C ALA A 54 5.64 4.45 10.73
N GLU A 55 4.59 3.64 10.83
CA GLU A 55 3.64 3.41 9.74
C GLU A 55 2.85 4.68 9.39
N ARG A 56 2.38 5.42 10.40
CA ARG A 56 1.74 6.74 10.19
C ARG A 56 2.68 7.71 9.49
N GLY A 57 3.91 7.83 10.00
CA GLY A 57 4.92 8.71 9.39
C GLY A 57 5.28 8.32 7.96
N TYR A 58 5.27 7.04 7.62
CA TYR A 58 5.45 6.58 6.24
C TYR A 58 4.31 7.03 5.33
N LEU A 59 3.05 6.89 5.77
CA LEU A 59 1.88 7.31 5.00
C LEU A 59 1.85 8.83 4.83
N ASP A 60 2.18 9.60 5.87
CA ASP A 60 2.30 11.06 5.81
C ASP A 60 3.38 11.49 4.81
N LEU A 61 4.55 10.85 4.87
CA LEU A 61 5.64 11.09 3.91
C LEU A 61 5.18 10.79 2.49
N LEU A 62 4.52 9.65 2.27
CA LEU A 62 4.05 9.23 0.95
C LEU A 62 3.02 10.22 0.38
N ALA A 63 2.03 10.63 1.17
CA ALA A 63 1.04 11.63 0.77
C ALA A 63 1.69 12.96 0.37
N GLY A 64 2.64 13.43 1.20
CA GLY A 64 3.40 14.65 0.93
C GLY A 64 4.24 14.56 -0.35
N ARG A 65 4.91 13.43 -0.59
CA ARG A 65 5.72 13.23 -1.81
C ARG A 65 4.89 13.12 -3.08
N LEU A 66 3.70 12.55 -2.98
CA LEU A 66 2.74 12.50 -4.09
C LEU A 66 2.07 13.86 -4.34
N GLY A 67 2.13 14.78 -3.38
CA GLY A 67 1.50 16.10 -3.45
C GLY A 67 -0.02 16.00 -3.38
N LEU A 68 -0.53 15.07 -2.58
CA LEU A 68 -1.97 14.90 -2.39
C LEU A 68 -2.51 16.01 -1.45
N PRO A 69 -3.65 16.65 -1.77
CA PRO A 69 -4.28 17.60 -0.86
C PRO A 69 -4.76 16.93 0.42
N ASP A 70 -4.61 17.59 1.58
CA ASP A 70 -4.99 17.06 2.90
C ASP A 70 -6.45 16.55 2.92
N ALA A 71 -7.39 17.32 2.39
CA ALA A 71 -8.80 16.92 2.35
C ALA A 71 -9.06 15.64 1.53
N LEU A 72 -8.23 15.37 0.52
CA LEU A 72 -8.31 14.13 -0.26
C LEU A 72 -7.73 12.95 0.53
N VAL A 73 -6.63 13.17 1.24
CA VAL A 73 -6.02 12.18 2.14
C VAL A 73 -7.01 11.79 3.23
N ASP A 74 -7.62 12.77 3.90
CA ASP A 74 -8.64 12.55 4.94
C ASP A 74 -9.83 11.72 4.42
N HIS A 75 -10.30 12.03 3.20
CA HIS A 75 -11.39 11.29 2.58
C HIS A 75 -11.00 9.83 2.30
N VAL A 76 -9.79 9.57 1.80
CA VAL A 76 -9.29 8.21 1.57
C VAL A 76 -9.16 7.46 2.89
N GLU A 77 -8.59 8.09 3.92
CA GLU A 77 -8.45 7.50 5.25
C GLU A 77 -9.79 7.08 5.85
N ALA A 78 -10.79 7.95 5.77
CA ALA A 78 -12.15 7.64 6.21
C ALA A 78 -12.76 6.48 5.40
N THR A 79 -12.59 6.50 4.08
CA THR A 79 -13.14 5.47 3.18
C THR A 79 -12.50 4.10 3.43
N VAL A 80 -11.17 4.05 3.53
CA VAL A 80 -10.43 2.80 3.78
C VAL A 80 -10.72 2.26 5.17
N SER A 81 -10.76 3.13 6.20
CA SER A 81 -11.08 2.71 7.56
C SER A 81 -12.51 2.15 7.67
N ALA A 82 -13.46 2.71 6.94
CA ALA A 82 -14.83 2.17 6.87
C ALA A 82 -14.91 0.84 6.10
N ALA A 83 -14.05 0.62 5.10
CA ALA A 83 -14.03 -0.58 4.27
C ALA A 83 -13.29 -1.76 4.93
N LYS A 84 -12.27 -1.52 5.77
CA LYS A 84 -11.55 -2.57 6.50
C LYS A 84 -12.46 -3.09 7.63
N VAL A 85 -13.09 -4.24 7.42
CA VAL A 85 -13.72 -5.00 8.51
C VAL A 85 -12.60 -5.42 9.48
N PRO A 86 -12.69 -5.16 10.80
CA PRO A 86 -11.69 -5.63 11.73
C PRO A 86 -11.63 -7.15 11.66
N ALA A 87 -10.43 -7.70 11.44
CA ALA A 87 -10.19 -9.14 11.28
C ALA A 87 -10.60 -10.01 12.49
N GLY A 88 -11.13 -9.40 13.57
CA GLY A 88 -11.65 -10.07 14.76
C GLY A 88 -13.17 -10.31 14.79
N SER A 89 -13.94 -9.89 13.78
CA SER A 89 -15.40 -10.11 13.75
C SER A 89 -15.79 -11.28 12.85
N ALA A 90 -15.18 -12.45 13.05
CA ALA A 90 -15.80 -13.69 12.62
C ALA A 90 -16.90 -14.02 13.64
N PRO A 91 -18.18 -14.15 13.25
CA PRO A 91 -19.20 -14.64 14.17
C PRO A 91 -18.81 -16.06 14.59
N ASN A 92 -18.67 -16.27 15.91
CA ASN A 92 -18.54 -17.60 16.49
C ASN A 92 -19.68 -18.48 15.95
N SER A 93 -19.36 -19.38 15.02
CA SER A 93 -20.33 -20.33 14.50
C SER A 93 -20.34 -21.55 15.44
N PRO A 94 -21.50 -21.92 16.01
CA PRO A 94 -21.60 -22.97 17.02
C PRO A 94 -21.82 -24.37 16.41
N TRP A 95 -21.42 -24.59 15.15
CA TRP A 95 -21.64 -25.85 14.41
C TRP A 95 -20.33 -26.48 13.99
#